data_AF-A0A3S9LCZ9-F1
#
_entry.id   AF-A0A3S9LCZ9-F1
#
_cell.length_a   1.000
_cell.length_b   1.000
_cell.length_c   1.000
_cell.angle_alpha   90.00
_cell.angle_beta   90.00
_cell.angle_gamma   90.00
#
_symmetry.space_group_name_H-M   'P 1'
#
loop_
_entity.id
_entity.type
_entity.pdbx_description
1 polymer ?
#
loop_
_entity_poly.entity_id
_entity_poly.type
_entity_poly.pdbx_seq_one_letter_code
_entity_poly.pdbx_strand_id
1 'polypeptide(L)'
;MSRDIDGSPRPSGVSRRRLLAGIGGIGAVGLASGLGTGAYLADRETFSNNTFGAGTVELLVNDEPTSGTFAVDVSGIRRGDSGWKEFEIGAQTNPVRVWLATECVASNGLARELEVDVHVDETSVTGGYKPLRTVRDDLFNGERIDDGCLAPEDTILVEVYWRLPANAMDVSGQTADLTFQLYAEQCRHTTEADAEAMNPFAGRVCDENRCVPCAEENDDDVKVGGLRLKYLGDEILDPLVVRATGGGGGGNGRGNGNNPPTVIFNDTVGPSEEFVLDGADSGTNTPGWIGPNIYLDSGGGASRNKRTETNIHTSCSEPLGPGDVYGDFEVVAVTTTDDELVCESGTGGDTPDDEPEPEPECAVCEDEKASLATLDIEYIGSDDATISVVSTKGNTSGELFVGTVSQGDVFTLDRKDVIRGGNNGNGNGNGNGGNGRPTNKLGPEVEISVDGEARPVVIHVSCSQPLAVGDVYGDFEIDAGTTTDGESLCGSEAN
;
A
#
# COMPACT_ATOMS: atom_id res chain seq x y z
N MET A 1 -27.53 -31.40 79.19
CA MET A 1 -26.18 -31.72 79.73
C MET A 1 -25.80 -33.02 79.03
N SER A 2 -24.88 -33.11 78.06
CA SER A 2 -23.62 -32.40 77.74
C SER A 2 -23.48 -32.35 76.20
N ARG A 3 -23.21 -31.20 75.56
CA ARG A 3 -21.91 -30.60 75.17
C ARG A 3 -21.01 -31.43 74.24
N ASP A 4 -20.61 -30.74 73.16
CA ASP A 4 -19.75 -31.04 72.00
C ASP A 4 -18.46 -31.82 72.33
N ILE A 5 -17.76 -32.51 71.42
CA ILE A 5 -17.17 -32.06 70.15
C ILE A 5 -16.90 -33.32 69.30
N ASP A 6 -17.58 -33.49 68.16
CA ASP A 6 -16.99 -33.62 66.81
C ASP A 6 -18.11 -33.99 65.82
N GLY A 7 -18.46 -33.05 64.94
CA GLY A 7 -19.64 -33.11 64.08
C GLY A 7 -19.48 -34.04 62.87
N SER A 8 -20.46 -34.90 62.66
CA SER A 8 -20.73 -35.59 61.39
C SER A 8 -22.14 -35.19 60.91
N PRO A 9 -22.42 -35.01 59.60
CA PRO A 9 -22.33 -36.11 58.63
C PRO A 9 -21.87 -35.74 57.19
N ARG A 10 -21.35 -36.76 56.47
CA ARG A 10 -21.03 -36.78 55.01
C ARG A 10 -22.33 -36.82 54.16
N PRO A 11 -22.34 -36.77 52.80
CA PRO A 11 -21.26 -36.65 51.79
C PRO A 11 -21.60 -35.66 50.62
N SER A 12 -20.75 -35.67 49.59
CA SER A 12 -20.94 -35.19 48.20
C SER A 12 -20.39 -33.80 47.84
N GLY A 13 -19.65 -33.75 46.72
CA GLY A 13 -19.52 -32.54 45.90
C GLY A 13 -18.10 -32.07 45.58
N VAL A 14 -17.55 -32.58 44.47
CA VAL A 14 -16.78 -31.80 43.45
C VAL A 14 -15.61 -30.92 43.93
N SER A 15 -14.38 -31.33 43.63
CA SER A 15 -13.21 -30.43 43.66
C SER A 15 -12.88 -29.89 42.26
N ARG A 16 -12.60 -28.58 42.21
CA ARG A 16 -11.93 -27.77 41.16
C ARG A 16 -12.69 -27.33 39.91
N ARG A 17 -14.01 -27.52 39.79
CA ARG A 17 -14.77 -26.92 38.67
C ARG A 17 -16.06 -26.25 39.14
N ARG A 18 -15.95 -25.18 39.93
CA ARG A 18 -16.99 -24.15 40.16
C ARG A 18 -16.52 -23.01 41.09
N LEU A 19 -16.14 -21.89 40.47
CA LEU A 19 -16.21 -20.47 40.87
C LEU A 19 -15.11 -19.80 40.00
N LEU A 20 -15.38 -18.94 39.03
CA LEU A 20 -16.34 -17.85 39.01
C LEU A 20 -17.00 -17.74 37.63
N ALA A 21 -18.33 -17.65 37.67
CA ALA A 21 -19.18 -17.20 36.59
C ALA A 21 -19.74 -15.83 36.96
N GLY A 22 -19.94 -14.98 35.96
CA GLY A 22 -20.64 -13.69 36.02
C GLY A 22 -19.69 -12.58 35.59
N ILE A 23 -19.83 -11.97 34.41
CA ILE A 23 -21.01 -11.40 33.72
C ILE A 23 -20.74 -11.57 32.20
N GLY A 24 -21.62 -11.89 31.25
CA GLY A 24 -23.07 -11.83 31.15
C GLY A 24 -23.52 -10.80 30.09
N GLY A 25 -23.52 -11.13 28.78
CA GLY A 25 -24.38 -10.44 27.80
C GLY A 25 -23.97 -10.41 26.31
N ILE A 26 -24.41 -11.41 25.52
CA ILE A 26 -24.86 -11.36 24.10
C ILE A 26 -23.89 -10.71 23.07
N GLY A 27 -23.23 -11.48 22.20
CA GLY A 27 -23.81 -11.99 20.94
C GLY A 27 -22.97 -13.12 20.30
N ALA A 28 -23.61 -13.91 19.44
CA ALA A 28 -23.27 -15.29 19.14
C ALA A 28 -22.51 -15.51 17.82
N VAL A 29 -21.92 -16.72 17.73
CA VAL A 29 -21.20 -17.41 16.62
C VAL A 29 -19.68 -17.18 16.66
N GLY A 30 -18.78 -18.15 16.81
CA GLY A 30 -18.87 -19.58 17.09
C GLY A 30 -17.45 -20.13 17.27
N LEU A 31 -17.08 -20.51 18.50
CA LEU A 31 -15.88 -21.33 18.76
C LEU A 31 -16.20 -22.78 18.38
N ALA A 32 -15.69 -23.23 17.22
CA ALA A 32 -15.60 -24.63 16.87
C ALA A 32 -14.12 -25.03 16.85
N SER A 33 -13.79 -25.96 17.72
CA SER A 33 -12.52 -26.67 17.83
C SER A 33 -12.12 -27.43 16.56
N GLY A 34 -10.83 -27.41 16.21
CA GLY A 34 -10.11 -28.57 15.67
C GLY A 34 -9.50 -28.42 14.28
N LEU A 35 -8.17 -28.61 14.22
CA LEU A 35 -7.34 -29.04 13.08
C LEU A 35 -7.41 -28.22 11.79
N GLY A 36 -6.24 -27.72 11.36
CA GLY A 36 -5.95 -27.35 9.97
C GLY A 36 -5.65 -25.88 9.75
N THR A 37 -4.80 -25.65 8.75
CA THR A 37 -4.33 -24.39 8.15
C THR A 37 -3.42 -23.53 9.03
N GLY A 38 -2.14 -23.93 9.13
CA GLY A 38 -1.08 -22.93 9.15
C GLY A 38 -1.02 -22.34 7.74
N ALA A 39 -1.26 -21.04 7.61
CA ALA A 39 -1.01 -20.34 6.36
C ALA A 39 0.50 -20.04 6.31
N TYR A 40 1.15 -20.63 5.32
CA TYR A 40 2.50 -20.30 4.86
C TYR A 40 2.38 -19.00 4.05
N LEU A 41 3.09 -17.95 4.45
CA LEU A 41 3.26 -16.74 3.64
C LEU A 41 4.77 -16.45 3.58
N ALA A 42 5.39 -16.95 2.52
CA ALA A 42 6.69 -16.51 2.04
C ALA A 42 6.50 -15.80 0.69
N ASP A 43 5.65 -14.76 0.66
CA ASP A 43 5.60 -13.89 -0.52
C ASP A 43 6.73 -12.87 -0.43
N ARG A 44 7.70 -13.02 -1.34
CA ARG A 44 8.59 -11.94 -1.79
C ARG A 44 7.99 -11.36 -3.07
N GLU A 45 6.90 -10.63 -2.91
CA GLU A 45 6.34 -9.72 -3.91
C GLU A 45 6.09 -8.40 -3.19
N THR A 46 6.65 -7.29 -3.68
CA THR A 46 6.46 -5.96 -3.08
C THR A 46 5.10 -5.42 -3.52
N PHE A 47 4.02 -6.02 -3.01
CA PHE A 47 2.68 -5.44 -3.11
C PHE A 47 2.56 -4.26 -2.14
N SER A 48 1.94 -3.18 -2.59
CA SER A 48 1.84 -1.87 -1.93
C SER A 48 1.10 -1.84 -0.58
N ASN A 49 0.75 -3.00 -0.02
CA ASN A 49 -0.06 -3.17 1.19
C ASN A 49 0.27 -4.39 2.09
N ASN A 50 1.45 -5.02 1.94
CA ASN A 50 1.84 -6.11 2.86
C ASN A 50 2.71 -5.60 4.01
N THR A 51 2.16 -5.66 5.23
CA THR A 51 2.78 -5.16 6.47
C THR A 51 3.83 -6.12 7.09
N PHE A 52 4.02 -7.31 6.51
CA PHE A 52 4.99 -8.30 6.99
C PHE A 52 5.71 -9.01 5.83
N GLY A 53 7.04 -9.01 5.87
CA GLY A 53 7.90 -9.81 4.98
C GLY A 53 8.12 -11.23 5.50
N ALA A 54 8.53 -12.13 4.59
CA ALA A 54 8.67 -13.58 4.82
C ALA A 54 9.24 -13.99 6.20
N GLY A 55 8.55 -14.95 6.83
CA GLY A 55 8.89 -15.56 8.12
C GLY A 55 8.29 -14.79 9.28
N THR A 56 7.31 -15.39 9.99
CA THR A 56 6.56 -14.83 11.13
C THR A 56 7.34 -13.82 11.99
N VAL A 57 7.26 -12.54 11.62
CA VAL A 57 7.74 -11.43 12.45
C VAL A 57 6.56 -10.95 13.28
N GLU A 58 6.69 -11.04 14.60
CA GLU A 58 5.71 -10.48 15.52
C GLU A 58 6.27 -9.17 16.09
N LEU A 59 5.79 -8.06 15.52
CA LEU A 59 6.06 -6.70 16.02
C LEU A 59 5.15 -6.39 17.21
N LEU A 60 5.69 -5.61 18.14
CA LEU A 60 4.97 -5.09 19.29
C LEU A 60 4.82 -3.58 19.15
N VAL A 61 3.64 -3.06 19.51
CA VAL A 61 3.40 -1.64 19.75
C VAL A 61 2.93 -1.51 21.19
N ASN A 62 3.70 -0.84 22.05
CA ASN A 62 3.44 -0.72 23.48
C ASN A 62 3.25 -2.09 24.17
N ASP A 63 4.21 -3.00 23.96
CA ASP A 63 4.21 -4.39 24.46
C ASP A 63 3.07 -5.31 23.96
N GLU A 64 2.21 -4.83 23.06
CA GLU A 64 1.10 -5.62 22.50
C GLU A 64 1.38 -6.01 21.04
N PRO A 65 1.12 -7.27 20.63
CA PRO A 65 1.24 -7.70 19.25
C PRO A 65 0.41 -6.81 18.31
N THR A 66 1.03 -6.34 17.23
CA THR A 66 0.37 -5.50 16.24
C THR A 66 0.30 -6.18 14.87
N SER A 67 -0.67 -5.78 14.05
CA SER A 67 -0.67 -6.04 12.61
C SER A 67 0.21 -5.06 11.82
N GLY A 68 1.04 -4.28 12.52
CA GLY A 68 1.98 -3.31 11.95
C GLY A 68 1.34 -1.98 11.56
N THR A 69 0.31 -1.55 12.29
CA THR A 69 -0.18 -0.16 12.19
C THR A 69 -0.41 0.46 13.56
N PHE A 70 -0.29 1.78 13.62
CA PHE A 70 -0.69 2.57 14.78
C PHE A 70 -1.23 3.93 14.33
N ALA A 71 -2.07 4.55 15.16
CA ALA A 71 -2.73 5.81 14.81
C ALA A 71 -2.74 6.84 15.95
N VAL A 72 -2.69 8.11 15.55
CA VAL A 72 -2.96 9.27 16.40
C VAL A 72 -4.27 9.91 15.96
N ASP A 73 -5.29 9.82 16.79
CA ASP A 73 -6.56 10.54 16.61
C ASP A 73 -6.36 12.02 16.94
N VAL A 74 -6.65 12.89 15.98
CA VAL A 74 -6.66 14.33 16.15
C VAL A 74 -8.06 14.85 15.86
N SER A 75 -8.80 15.10 16.94
CA SER A 75 -10.20 15.54 16.88
C SER A 75 -10.50 16.68 17.86
N GLY A 76 -11.52 17.49 17.55
CA GLY A 76 -12.00 18.56 18.43
C GLY A 76 -11.02 19.71 18.70
N ILE A 77 -10.03 19.88 17.82
CA ILE A 77 -8.93 20.85 17.96
C ILE A 77 -9.36 22.28 17.60
N ARG A 78 -8.67 23.26 18.17
CA ARG A 78 -8.77 24.69 17.85
C ARG A 78 -7.41 25.24 17.45
N ARG A 79 -7.41 26.39 16.78
CA ARG A 79 -6.16 27.12 16.47
C ARG A 79 -5.36 27.39 17.75
N GLY A 80 -4.08 27.08 17.69
CA GLY A 80 -3.15 27.15 18.82
C GLY A 80 -3.08 25.87 19.67
N ASP A 81 -3.94 24.88 19.42
CA ASP A 81 -3.87 23.59 20.12
C ASP A 81 -2.69 22.77 19.60
N SER A 82 -2.11 21.96 20.50
CA SER A 82 -1.02 21.04 20.20
C SER A 82 -1.13 19.81 21.09
N GLY A 83 -0.56 18.70 20.63
CA GLY A 83 -0.48 17.47 21.39
C GLY A 83 0.63 16.58 20.88
N TRP A 84 0.80 15.44 21.54
CA TRP A 84 1.74 14.42 21.12
C TRP A 84 1.26 13.04 21.59
N LYS A 85 1.79 11.99 20.97
CA LYS A 85 1.57 10.60 21.37
C LYS A 85 2.84 9.79 21.11
N GLU A 86 3.09 8.84 21.99
CA GLU A 86 4.28 7.99 21.97
C GLU A 86 3.88 6.53 21.75
N PHE A 87 4.76 5.82 21.06
CA PHE A 87 4.65 4.41 20.71
C PHE A 87 6.00 3.73 20.90
N GLU A 88 6.04 2.69 21.72
CA GLU A 88 7.21 1.82 21.87
C GLU A 88 7.12 0.68 20.85
N ILE A 89 8.04 0.66 19.89
CA ILE A 89 8.10 -0.35 18.83
C ILE A 89 9.12 -1.41 19.22
N GLY A 90 8.69 -2.66 19.32
CA GLY A 90 9.53 -3.79 19.75
C GLY A 90 9.40 -5.01 18.85
N ALA A 91 10.28 -5.98 19.05
CA ALA A 91 10.21 -7.29 18.43
C ALA A 91 9.93 -8.36 19.48
N GLN A 92 9.08 -9.36 19.19
CA GLN A 92 8.74 -10.35 20.21
C GLN A 92 9.78 -11.48 20.34
N THR A 93 10.26 -12.02 19.21
CA THR A 93 10.97 -13.31 19.20
C THR A 93 12.35 -13.28 18.56
N ASN A 94 12.46 -12.68 17.37
CA ASN A 94 13.70 -12.61 16.59
C ASN A 94 14.11 -11.17 16.36
N PRO A 95 15.41 -10.89 16.15
CA PRO A 95 15.84 -9.56 15.76
C PRO A 95 15.31 -9.16 14.38
N VAL A 96 14.88 -7.90 14.26
CA VAL A 96 14.21 -7.38 13.06
C VAL A 96 14.78 -6.05 12.62
N ARG A 97 14.61 -5.75 11.33
CA ARG A 97 14.73 -4.39 10.78
C ARG A 97 13.32 -3.80 10.70
N VAL A 98 13.19 -2.50 10.95
CA VAL A 98 11.88 -1.86 11.07
C VAL A 98 11.84 -0.61 10.20
N TRP A 99 10.80 -0.56 9.38
CA TRP A 99 10.49 0.57 8.51
C TRP A 99 9.19 1.20 8.98
N LEU A 100 9.13 2.52 8.93
CA LEU A 100 7.96 3.33 9.24
C LEU A 100 7.52 4.06 7.98
N ALA A 101 6.24 3.97 7.64
CA ALA A 101 5.64 4.80 6.61
C ALA A 101 4.35 5.44 7.10
N THR A 102 3.96 6.56 6.51
CA THR A 102 2.59 7.07 6.64
C THR A 102 1.65 6.36 5.67
N GLU A 103 0.37 6.27 6.01
CA GLU A 103 -0.67 5.96 5.03
C GLU A 103 -0.97 7.18 4.15
N CYS A 104 -1.85 6.97 3.17
CA CYS A 104 -2.53 8.08 2.52
C CYS A 104 -3.21 8.99 3.53
N VAL A 105 -3.16 10.29 3.26
CA VAL A 105 -3.92 11.27 4.02
C VAL A 105 -4.79 12.04 3.04
N ALA A 106 -6.07 12.18 3.39
CA ALA A 106 -7.00 12.98 2.60
C ALA A 106 -6.45 14.39 2.38
N SER A 107 -6.49 14.86 1.14
CA SER A 107 -5.99 16.19 0.76
C SER A 107 -6.98 17.31 1.10
N ASN A 108 -7.39 17.39 2.37
CA ASN A 108 -8.35 18.36 2.87
C ASN A 108 -7.68 19.60 3.48
N GLY A 109 -8.49 20.54 4.01
CA GLY A 109 -7.97 21.75 4.66
C GLY A 109 -7.14 21.42 5.91
N LEU A 110 -7.62 20.49 6.74
CA LEU A 110 -6.91 20.06 7.94
C LEU A 110 -5.52 19.47 7.64
N ALA A 111 -5.35 18.66 6.59
CA ALA A 111 -4.05 18.10 6.22
C ALA A 111 -3.03 19.14 5.74
N ARG A 112 -3.47 20.31 5.29
CA ARG A 112 -2.58 21.42 4.88
C ARG A 112 -2.18 22.31 6.06
N GLU A 113 -3.01 22.36 7.11
CA GLU A 113 -2.86 23.28 8.23
C GLU A 113 -2.32 22.61 9.49
N LEU A 114 -2.62 21.32 9.70
CA LEU A 114 -2.13 20.54 10.82
C LEU A 114 -0.64 20.29 10.61
N GLU A 115 0.20 20.88 11.45
CA GLU A 115 1.65 20.65 11.41
C GLU A 115 2.00 19.45 12.30
N VAL A 116 2.80 18.53 11.76
CA VAL A 116 3.25 17.31 12.42
C VAL A 116 4.77 17.26 12.42
N ASP A 117 5.35 16.71 13.48
CA ASP A 117 6.77 16.39 13.60
C ASP A 117 6.89 14.99 14.20
N VAL A 118 7.56 14.08 13.49
CA VAL A 118 7.76 12.69 13.92
C VAL A 118 9.19 12.52 14.38
N HIS A 119 9.35 11.99 15.60
CA HIS A 119 10.65 11.70 16.21
C HIS A 119 10.80 10.18 16.37
N VAL A 120 12.02 9.71 16.10
CA VAL A 120 12.49 8.34 16.33
C VAL A 120 13.71 8.45 17.23
N ASP A 121 13.66 7.87 18.42
CA ASP A 121 14.73 7.95 19.45
C ASP A 121 15.27 9.38 19.63
N GLU A 122 14.38 10.32 19.95
CA GLU A 122 14.64 11.75 20.13
C GLU A 122 15.07 12.53 18.87
N THR A 123 15.18 11.87 17.71
CA THR A 123 15.59 12.48 16.45
C THR A 123 14.40 12.71 15.52
N SER A 124 14.17 13.96 15.11
CA SER A 124 13.13 14.26 14.12
C SER A 124 13.49 13.68 12.75
N VAL A 125 12.70 12.71 12.28
CA VAL A 125 12.82 12.13 10.93
C VAL A 125 12.15 13.03 9.88
N THR A 126 11.26 13.92 10.31
CA THR A 126 10.62 14.91 9.42
C THR A 126 11.40 16.22 9.28
N GLY A 127 12.43 16.45 10.10
CA GLY A 127 13.21 17.70 10.10
C GLY A 127 12.47 18.88 10.75
N GLY A 128 11.58 18.61 11.70
CA GLY A 128 10.75 19.57 12.43
C GLY A 128 9.30 19.62 11.94
N TYR A 129 8.49 20.49 12.56
CA TYR A 129 7.09 20.69 12.19
C TYR A 129 6.90 21.07 10.73
N LYS A 130 6.12 20.25 10.02
CA LYS A 130 5.70 20.46 8.63
C LYS A 130 4.21 20.16 8.47
N PRO A 131 3.51 20.71 7.47
CA PRO A 131 2.13 20.34 7.18
C PRO A 131 1.97 18.81 7.05
N LEU A 132 0.86 18.25 7.54
CA LEU A 132 0.58 16.81 7.48
C LEU A 132 0.72 16.27 6.06
N ARG A 133 0.27 17.01 5.05
CA ARG A 133 0.46 16.62 3.64
C ARG A 133 1.93 16.38 3.32
N THR A 134 2.82 17.28 3.75
CA THR A 134 4.27 17.20 3.54
C THR A 134 4.90 16.08 4.35
N VAL A 135 4.49 15.89 5.62
CA VAL A 135 4.95 14.76 6.43
C VAL A 135 4.57 13.43 5.79
N ARG A 136 3.35 13.36 5.22
CA ARG A 136 2.94 12.22 4.42
C ARG A 136 3.84 12.05 3.20
N ASP A 137 4.08 13.09 2.41
CA ASP A 137 4.98 12.98 1.25
C ASP A 137 6.40 12.51 1.63
N ASP A 138 6.94 12.99 2.76
CA ASP A 138 8.28 12.66 3.25
C ASP A 138 8.39 11.19 3.72
N LEU A 139 7.35 10.66 4.40
CA LEU A 139 7.39 9.33 5.03
C LEU A 139 6.60 8.26 4.25
N PHE A 140 5.84 8.61 3.22
CA PHE A 140 4.96 7.66 2.50
C PHE A 140 5.75 6.53 1.82
N ASN A 141 6.93 6.84 1.30
CA ASN A 141 7.83 5.87 0.69
C ASN A 141 8.62 5.07 1.73
N GLY A 142 8.38 5.24 3.03
CA GLY A 142 9.07 4.52 4.09
C GLY A 142 10.39 5.13 4.50
N GLU A 143 10.58 5.22 5.81
CA GLU A 143 11.83 5.57 6.50
C GLU A 143 12.27 4.37 7.33
N ARG A 144 13.56 4.02 7.25
CA ARG A 144 14.13 2.97 8.11
C ARG A 144 14.41 3.57 9.49
N ILE A 145 13.82 3.00 10.54
CA ILE A 145 13.84 3.59 11.89
C ILE A 145 14.75 2.85 12.88
N ASP A 146 15.33 1.72 12.46
CA ASP A 146 16.26 0.93 13.28
C ASP A 146 17.74 1.33 13.06
N ASP A 147 18.55 1.30 14.12
CA ASP A 147 20.03 1.36 14.03
C ASP A 147 20.62 -0.05 13.86
N GLY A 148 20.20 -0.71 12.78
CA GLY A 148 20.45 -2.13 12.54
C GLY A 148 19.46 -3.04 13.27
N CYS A 149 19.81 -4.29 13.48
CA CYS A 149 18.87 -5.28 14.00
C CYS A 149 18.36 -4.97 15.42
N LEU A 150 17.07 -4.62 15.51
CA LEU A 150 16.34 -4.44 16.76
C LEU A 150 16.20 -5.80 17.46
N ALA A 151 16.81 -5.96 18.62
CA ALA A 151 16.69 -7.19 19.40
C ALA A 151 15.35 -7.25 20.17
N PRO A 152 14.86 -8.45 20.54
CA PRO A 152 13.58 -8.57 21.27
C PRO A 152 13.53 -7.85 22.63
N GLU A 153 14.68 -7.58 23.24
CA GLU A 153 14.80 -6.83 24.48
C GLU A 153 14.88 -5.30 24.30
N ASP A 154 15.05 -4.84 23.06
CA ASP A 154 15.24 -3.42 22.71
C ASP A 154 13.93 -2.86 22.11
N THR A 155 13.74 -1.55 22.26
CA THR A 155 12.61 -0.83 21.70
C THR A 155 13.07 0.44 20.99
N ILE A 156 12.35 0.81 19.93
CA ILE A 156 12.48 2.08 19.24
C ILE A 156 11.34 2.97 19.72
N LEU A 157 11.67 4.19 20.17
CA LEU A 157 10.67 5.15 20.62
C LEU A 157 10.22 6.03 19.46
N VAL A 158 8.93 5.95 19.11
CA VAL A 158 8.32 6.82 18.10
C VAL A 158 7.39 7.82 18.76
N GLU A 159 7.69 9.11 18.63
CA GLU A 159 6.88 10.20 19.15
C GLU A 159 6.31 11.03 18.00
N VAL A 160 4.98 11.19 17.98
CA VAL A 160 4.28 11.98 16.97
C VAL A 160 3.76 13.25 17.62
N TYR A 161 4.39 14.37 17.33
CA TYR A 161 3.98 15.70 17.77
C TYR A 161 3.07 16.34 16.73
N TRP A 162 2.00 16.99 17.16
CA TRP A 162 1.12 17.74 16.27
C TRP A 162 0.77 19.11 16.86
N ARG A 163 0.52 20.08 15.99
CA ARG A 163 -0.03 21.38 16.37
C ARG A 163 -0.85 21.97 15.23
N LEU A 164 -1.89 22.72 15.59
CA LEU A 164 -2.61 23.57 14.67
C LEU A 164 -2.19 25.02 14.93
N PRO A 165 -1.44 25.69 14.03
CA PRO A 165 -0.97 27.06 14.25
C PRO A 165 -2.10 28.05 14.58
N ALA A 166 -1.81 29.07 15.38
CA ALA A 166 -2.82 30.06 15.78
C ALA A 166 -3.38 30.87 14.59
N ASN A 167 -2.62 30.96 13.51
CA ASN A 167 -2.94 31.60 12.24
C ASN A 167 -3.45 30.64 11.16
N ALA A 168 -3.70 29.37 11.51
CA ALA A 168 -4.22 28.39 10.56
C ALA A 168 -5.60 28.79 10.01
N MET A 169 -6.00 28.23 8.87
CA MET A 169 -7.38 28.38 8.37
C MET A 169 -8.40 27.76 9.35
N ASP A 170 -9.66 28.16 9.25
CA ASP A 170 -10.71 27.53 10.06
C ASP A 170 -11.02 26.11 9.56
N VAL A 171 -10.58 25.13 10.31
CA VAL A 171 -10.80 23.69 10.08
C VAL A 171 -11.80 23.10 11.08
N SER A 172 -12.60 23.95 11.72
CA SER A 172 -13.57 23.55 12.76
C SER A 172 -14.47 22.40 12.31
N GLY A 173 -14.49 21.32 13.09
CA GLY A 173 -15.32 20.13 12.83
C GLY A 173 -14.66 19.08 11.94
N GLN A 174 -13.47 19.34 11.41
CA GLN A 174 -12.66 18.31 10.74
C GLN A 174 -11.92 17.47 11.77
N THR A 175 -11.66 16.21 11.42
CA THR A 175 -10.87 15.25 12.20
C THR A 175 -9.82 14.65 11.29
N ALA A 176 -8.66 14.31 11.84
CA ALA A 176 -7.60 13.61 11.13
C ALA A 176 -7.16 12.40 11.95
N ASP A 177 -7.09 11.26 11.28
CA ASP A 177 -6.40 10.08 11.78
C ASP A 177 -5.01 10.04 11.13
N LEU A 178 -3.99 10.20 11.95
CA LEU A 178 -2.60 10.08 11.51
C LEU A 178 -2.22 8.62 11.63
N THR A 179 -2.41 7.84 10.57
CA THR A 179 -2.09 6.41 10.55
C THR A 179 -0.69 6.16 10.00
N PHE A 180 0.06 5.33 10.71
CA PHE A 180 1.39 4.89 10.34
C PHE A 180 1.40 3.37 10.16
N GLN A 181 2.13 2.93 9.15
CA GLN A 181 2.43 1.54 8.86
C GLN A 181 3.85 1.21 9.30
N LEU A 182 4.01 0.03 9.86
CA LEU A 182 5.27 -0.55 10.27
C LEU A 182 5.49 -1.79 9.44
N TYR A 183 6.64 -1.90 8.79
CA TYR A 183 7.06 -3.15 8.17
C TYR A 183 8.27 -3.67 8.92
N ALA A 184 8.33 -4.99 9.13
CA ALA A 184 9.53 -5.62 9.66
C ALA A 184 9.94 -6.87 8.89
N GLU A 185 11.26 -7.02 8.78
CA GLU A 185 11.94 -8.17 8.20
C GLU A 185 12.87 -8.78 9.25
N GLN A 186 12.94 -10.11 9.33
CA GLN A 186 13.92 -10.77 10.19
C GLN A 186 15.34 -10.45 9.72
N CYS A 187 16.22 -10.19 10.67
CA CYS A 187 17.61 -9.85 10.35
C CYS A 187 18.44 -10.99 9.77
N ARG A 188 18.01 -12.23 9.97
CA ARG A 188 18.74 -13.40 9.49
C ARG A 188 18.57 -13.49 7.97
N HIS A 189 19.64 -13.85 7.25
CA HIS A 189 19.67 -14.09 5.79
C HIS A 189 19.95 -12.89 4.86
N THR A 190 19.89 -11.63 5.32
CA THR A 190 20.19 -10.44 4.49
C THR A 190 21.29 -9.59 5.13
N THR A 191 22.30 -9.15 4.36
CA THR A 191 23.34 -8.24 4.86
C THR A 191 22.81 -6.82 4.99
N GLU A 192 23.38 -5.98 5.86
CA GLU A 192 22.94 -4.57 6.00
C GLU A 192 23.01 -3.79 4.68
N ALA A 193 24.02 -4.06 3.85
CA ALA A 193 24.17 -3.40 2.55
C ALA A 193 23.07 -3.81 1.55
N ASP A 194 22.62 -5.06 1.61
CA ASP A 194 21.53 -5.55 0.75
C ASP A 194 20.17 -5.07 1.28
N ALA A 195 20.00 -5.01 2.60
CA ALA A 195 18.78 -4.53 3.24
C ALA A 195 18.55 -3.03 3.05
N GLU A 196 19.60 -2.20 3.06
CA GLU A 196 19.49 -0.76 2.73
C GLU A 196 18.95 -0.51 1.31
N ALA A 197 19.17 -1.44 0.38
CA ALA A 197 18.67 -1.34 -0.98
C ALA A 197 17.20 -1.79 -1.12
N MET A 198 16.63 -2.43 -0.10
CA MET A 198 15.29 -3.01 -0.14
C MET A 198 14.32 -2.20 0.72
N ASN A 199 13.62 -1.27 0.08
CA ASN A 199 12.55 -0.50 0.71
C ASN A 199 11.18 -1.15 0.46
N PRO A 200 10.51 -1.72 1.48
CA PRO A 200 9.21 -2.36 1.35
C PRO A 200 8.07 -1.39 0.99
N PHE A 201 8.28 -0.08 1.19
CA PHE A 201 7.32 0.97 0.86
C PHE A 201 7.68 1.72 -0.43
N ALA A 202 8.77 1.34 -1.12
CA ALA A 202 9.12 1.95 -2.40
C ALA A 202 8.08 1.63 -3.48
N GLY A 203 7.79 2.62 -4.33
CA GLY A 203 6.87 2.45 -5.45
C GLY A 203 5.39 2.41 -5.06
N ARG A 204 5.04 2.67 -3.79
CA ARG A 204 3.64 2.84 -3.38
C ARG A 204 3.02 4.03 -4.11
N VAL A 205 1.73 3.91 -4.39
CA VAL A 205 0.91 4.96 -4.99
C VAL A 205 -0.22 5.30 -4.01
N CYS A 206 -0.54 6.57 -3.88
CA CYS A 206 -1.59 7.02 -2.98
C CYS A 206 -2.89 7.30 -3.73
N ASP A 207 -3.81 6.33 -3.73
CA ASP A 207 -5.10 6.42 -4.45
C ASP A 207 -6.04 7.53 -3.95
N GLU A 208 -5.88 8.00 -2.71
CA GLU A 208 -6.69 9.09 -2.13
C GLU A 208 -6.25 10.50 -2.60
N ASN A 209 -5.13 10.58 -3.32
CA ASN A 209 -4.66 11.80 -3.99
C ASN A 209 -5.09 11.85 -5.46
N ARG A 210 -6.14 11.11 -5.85
CA ARG A 210 -6.85 11.32 -7.12
C ARG A 210 -7.31 12.77 -7.21
N CYS A 211 -6.43 13.57 -7.78
CA CYS A 211 -6.76 14.87 -8.29
C CYS A 211 -7.19 14.69 -9.73
N VAL A 212 -8.11 15.52 -10.17
CA VAL A 212 -8.59 15.53 -11.53
C VAL A 212 -7.59 16.35 -12.35
N PRO A 213 -6.97 15.81 -13.41
CA PRO A 213 -6.16 16.62 -14.29
C PRO A 213 -7.02 17.71 -14.93
N CYS A 214 -6.47 18.91 -15.08
CA CYS A 214 -7.15 20.01 -15.80
C CYS A 214 -6.33 20.32 -17.04
N ALA A 215 -6.56 19.59 -18.13
CA ALA A 215 -5.85 19.70 -19.41
C ALA A 215 -6.74 19.29 -20.59
N GLU A 216 -6.34 19.67 -21.83
CA GLU A 216 -7.12 19.46 -23.07
C GLU A 216 -7.53 18.01 -23.35
N GLU A 217 -6.84 17.02 -22.77
CA GLU A 217 -7.10 15.59 -23.00
C GLU A 217 -8.32 15.06 -22.23
N ASN A 218 -8.83 15.83 -21.26
CA ASN A 218 -10.05 15.50 -20.55
C ASN A 218 -11.23 16.16 -21.24
N ASP A 219 -11.87 15.45 -22.18
CA ASP A 219 -13.10 15.85 -22.89
C ASP A 219 -14.07 16.66 -21.99
N ASP A 220 -14.07 18.00 -22.08
CA ASP A 220 -15.08 18.98 -21.61
C ASP A 220 -15.72 18.85 -20.19
N ASP A 221 -15.36 17.86 -19.35
CA ASP A 221 -16.11 17.49 -18.15
C ASP A 221 -15.56 18.09 -16.84
N VAL A 222 -14.29 18.51 -16.82
CA VAL A 222 -13.68 19.11 -15.62
C VAL A 222 -14.09 20.58 -15.51
N LYS A 223 -14.99 20.86 -14.57
CA LYS A 223 -15.50 22.21 -14.31
C LYS A 223 -14.95 22.73 -12.99
N VAL A 224 -14.19 23.82 -13.04
CA VAL A 224 -13.65 24.47 -11.83
C VAL A 224 -14.77 25.07 -10.99
N GLY A 225 -14.97 24.52 -9.79
CA GLY A 225 -15.94 24.96 -8.80
C GLY A 225 -15.37 26.00 -7.83
N GLY A 226 -14.08 25.91 -7.51
CA GLY A 226 -13.42 26.82 -6.58
C GLY A 226 -11.96 27.09 -6.95
N LEU A 227 -11.50 28.31 -6.67
CA LEU A 227 -10.13 28.74 -6.91
C LEU A 227 -9.61 29.56 -5.74
N ARG A 228 -8.44 29.21 -5.22
CA ARG A 228 -7.74 30.01 -4.21
C ARG A 228 -6.49 30.61 -4.82
N LEU A 229 -6.34 31.92 -4.65
CA LEU A 229 -5.25 32.69 -5.21
C LEU A 229 -4.50 33.40 -4.10
N LYS A 230 -3.17 33.49 -4.24
CA LYS A 230 -2.30 34.31 -3.39
C LYS A 230 -1.79 35.49 -4.19
N TYR A 231 -1.90 36.70 -3.63
CA TYR A 231 -1.36 37.89 -4.25
C TYR A 231 0.14 38.03 -3.96
N LEU A 232 0.96 38.04 -5.02
CA LEU A 232 2.42 38.11 -4.98
C LEU A 232 2.98 39.54 -5.06
N GLY A 233 2.13 40.54 -5.31
CA GLY A 233 2.58 41.94 -5.38
C GLY A 233 2.85 42.56 -4.01
N ASP A 234 3.45 43.74 -4.02
CA ASP A 234 3.94 44.46 -2.84
C ASP A 234 3.07 45.68 -2.44
N GLU A 235 2.04 46.00 -3.22
CA GLU A 235 1.09 47.07 -2.96
C GLU A 235 -0.27 46.54 -2.47
N ILE A 236 -1.07 47.36 -1.79
CA ILE A 236 -2.45 46.97 -1.42
C ILE A 236 -3.37 47.20 -2.61
N LEU A 237 -4.15 46.18 -2.99
CA LEU A 237 -5.21 46.28 -3.99
C LEU A 237 -6.52 46.69 -3.32
N ASP A 238 -7.04 47.89 -3.57
CA ASP A 238 -8.31 48.37 -3.01
C ASP A 238 -9.15 49.13 -4.07
N PRO A 239 -10.22 48.52 -4.63
CA PRO A 239 -10.55 47.10 -4.53
C PRO A 239 -9.85 46.25 -5.61
N LEU A 240 -9.54 44.99 -5.27
CA LEU A 240 -9.41 43.93 -6.26
C LEU A 240 -10.81 43.48 -6.69
N VAL A 241 -11.10 43.56 -7.98
CA VAL A 241 -12.39 43.11 -8.54
C VAL A 241 -12.16 41.89 -9.43
N VAL A 242 -12.76 40.75 -9.09
CA VAL A 242 -12.72 39.53 -9.91
C VAL A 242 -14.06 39.30 -10.60
N ARG A 243 -13.99 39.01 -11.90
CA ARG A 243 -15.17 38.82 -12.76
C ARG A 243 -15.15 37.46 -13.45
N ALA A 244 -16.20 36.68 -13.26
CA ALA A 244 -16.47 35.44 -13.98
C ALA A 244 -17.25 35.68 -15.28
N THR A 245 -17.08 34.78 -16.25
CA THR A 245 -17.80 34.82 -17.54
C THR A 245 -18.84 33.71 -17.65
N GLY A 246 -20.01 34.01 -18.22
CA GLY A 246 -21.10 33.04 -18.39
C GLY A 246 -21.02 32.27 -19.71
N GLY A 247 -21.10 30.93 -19.64
CA GLY A 247 -21.10 30.01 -20.79
C GLY A 247 -22.22 30.28 -21.79
N GLY A 248 -21.91 31.06 -22.82
CA GLY A 248 -22.75 31.29 -24.00
C GLY A 248 -21.84 31.76 -25.13
N GLY A 249 -21.81 30.96 -26.21
CA GLY A 249 -20.76 30.99 -27.23
C GLY A 249 -20.31 32.36 -27.73
N GLY A 250 -19.00 32.51 -27.86
CA GLY A 250 -18.35 33.54 -28.68
C GLY A 250 -18.18 34.93 -28.07
N GLY A 251 -18.27 35.08 -26.75
CA GLY A 251 -17.99 36.36 -26.08
C GLY A 251 -16.52 36.49 -25.67
N ASN A 252 -15.84 37.57 -26.11
CA ASN A 252 -14.43 37.88 -25.80
C ASN A 252 -14.17 38.25 -24.31
N GLY A 253 -14.69 37.47 -23.35
CA GLY A 253 -14.54 37.71 -21.91
C GLY A 253 -15.26 38.95 -21.35
N ARG A 254 -15.90 39.74 -22.22
CA ARG A 254 -16.43 41.07 -21.90
C ARG A 254 -17.89 41.09 -21.52
N GLY A 255 -18.57 39.96 -21.63
CA GLY A 255 -20.01 39.94 -21.81
C GLY A 255 -20.44 40.74 -23.06
N ASN A 256 -21.63 40.48 -23.56
CA ASN A 256 -22.29 41.43 -24.44
C ASN A 256 -23.32 42.22 -23.61
N GLY A 257 -23.90 43.29 -24.15
CA GLY A 257 -24.89 44.08 -23.42
C GLY A 257 -26.10 43.29 -22.89
N ASN A 258 -26.28 42.04 -23.33
CA ASN A 258 -27.33 41.13 -22.90
C ASN A 258 -26.84 40.06 -21.89
N ASN A 259 -25.53 39.90 -21.68
CA ASN A 259 -24.95 38.95 -20.72
C ASN A 259 -23.63 39.52 -20.14
N PRO A 260 -23.68 40.44 -19.16
CA PRO A 260 -22.48 41.02 -18.54
C PRO A 260 -21.74 39.98 -17.69
N PRO A 261 -20.41 40.11 -17.51
CA PRO A 261 -19.66 39.25 -16.61
C PRO A 261 -20.06 39.51 -15.15
N THR A 262 -20.14 38.44 -14.36
CA THR A 262 -20.57 38.47 -12.95
C THR A 262 -19.39 38.85 -12.06
N VAL A 263 -19.58 39.78 -11.13
CA VAL A 263 -18.57 40.06 -10.10
C VAL A 263 -18.67 38.97 -9.04
N ILE A 264 -17.60 38.22 -8.86
CA ILE A 264 -17.51 37.11 -7.89
C ILE A 264 -16.63 37.46 -6.70
N PHE A 265 -15.83 38.52 -6.80
CA PHE A 265 -15.02 39.04 -5.70
C PHE A 265 -14.84 40.55 -5.87
N ASN A 266 -14.92 41.28 -4.76
CA ASN A 266 -14.73 42.72 -4.70
C ASN A 266 -14.34 43.12 -3.28
N ASP A 267 -13.05 43.05 -2.99
CA ASP A 267 -12.51 43.33 -1.66
C ASP A 267 -11.10 43.90 -1.73
N THR A 268 -10.59 44.35 -0.59
CA THR A 268 -9.18 44.72 -0.43
C THR A 268 -8.31 43.47 -0.32
N VAL A 269 -7.19 43.42 -1.04
CA VAL A 269 -6.21 42.34 -0.96
C VAL A 269 -4.82 42.92 -0.76
N GLY A 270 -4.15 42.52 0.32
CA GLY A 270 -2.80 42.94 0.67
C GLY A 270 -1.70 42.00 0.16
N PRO A 271 -0.42 42.42 0.25
CA PRO A 271 0.72 41.58 -0.13
C PRO A 271 0.73 40.22 0.57
N SER A 272 0.96 39.14 -0.19
CA SER A 272 0.94 37.74 0.27
C SER A 272 -0.40 37.24 0.82
N GLU A 273 -1.49 38.00 0.68
CA GLU A 273 -2.81 37.58 1.11
C GLU A 273 -3.40 36.54 0.16
N GLU A 274 -4.04 35.52 0.73
CA GLU A 274 -4.81 34.51 0.02
C GLU A 274 -6.30 34.85 0.07
N PHE A 275 -6.98 34.69 -1.07
CA PHE A 275 -8.41 34.88 -1.18
C PHE A 275 -9.05 33.76 -2.00
N VAL A 276 -10.33 33.50 -1.74
CA VAL A 276 -11.10 32.41 -2.34
C VAL A 276 -12.11 32.97 -3.32
N LEU A 277 -12.24 32.30 -4.46
CA LEU A 277 -13.27 32.52 -5.46
C LEU A 277 -14.18 31.30 -5.50
N ASP A 278 -15.46 31.51 -5.26
CA ASP A 278 -16.47 30.45 -5.25
C ASP A 278 -17.30 30.52 -6.55
N GLY A 279 -17.36 29.40 -7.27
CA GLY A 279 -18.14 29.29 -8.50
C GLY A 279 -19.65 29.40 -8.27
N ALA A 280 -20.15 29.21 -7.05
CA ALA A 280 -21.54 29.49 -6.69
C ALA A 280 -21.91 30.97 -6.90
N ASP A 281 -20.95 31.89 -6.77
CA ASP A 281 -21.17 33.33 -6.94
C ASP A 281 -21.19 33.77 -8.41
N SER A 282 -20.79 32.92 -9.33
CA SER A 282 -20.67 33.24 -10.77
C SER A 282 -22.02 33.33 -11.50
N GLY A 283 -23.05 32.64 -11.00
CA GLY A 283 -24.38 32.58 -11.60
C GLY A 283 -24.40 31.97 -13.01
N THR A 284 -23.48 31.05 -13.34
CA THR A 284 -23.48 30.37 -14.64
C THR A 284 -24.68 29.40 -14.78
N ASN A 285 -24.94 28.94 -16.02
CA ASN A 285 -25.97 27.93 -16.29
C ASN A 285 -25.62 26.54 -15.73
N THR A 286 -24.39 26.34 -15.25
CA THR A 286 -23.98 25.12 -14.54
C THR A 286 -23.84 25.47 -13.06
N PRO A 287 -24.64 24.88 -12.16
CA PRO A 287 -24.53 25.14 -10.73
C PRO A 287 -23.10 24.94 -10.23
N GLY A 288 -22.59 25.86 -9.40
CA GLY A 288 -21.27 25.76 -8.78
C GLY A 288 -20.09 26.02 -9.72
N TRP A 289 -20.25 26.04 -11.05
CA TRP A 289 -19.13 26.26 -11.97
C TRP A 289 -18.79 27.75 -12.08
N ILE A 290 -17.52 28.11 -11.88
CA ILE A 290 -17.02 29.50 -11.92
C ILE A 290 -17.10 30.14 -13.33
N GLY A 291 -17.23 29.33 -14.38
CA GLY A 291 -17.24 29.76 -15.77
C GLY A 291 -15.92 29.46 -16.50
N PRO A 292 -15.80 29.75 -17.81
CA PRO A 292 -14.64 29.36 -18.59
C PRO A 292 -13.44 30.28 -18.39
N ASN A 293 -13.67 31.51 -17.91
CA ASN A 293 -12.61 32.48 -17.66
C ASN A 293 -12.97 33.37 -16.48
N ILE A 294 -11.95 33.73 -15.70
CA ILE A 294 -11.99 34.81 -14.73
C ILE A 294 -11.01 35.94 -15.12
N TYR A 295 -11.32 37.14 -14.65
CA TYR A 295 -10.52 38.34 -14.87
C TYR A 295 -10.33 39.07 -13.55
N LEU A 296 -9.09 39.32 -13.16
CA LEU A 296 -8.69 40.02 -11.95
C LEU A 296 -8.26 41.44 -12.31
N ASP A 297 -8.97 42.45 -11.81
CA ASP A 297 -8.67 43.87 -12.04
C ASP A 297 -8.22 44.54 -10.74
N SER A 298 -6.94 44.91 -10.69
CA SER A 298 -6.29 45.58 -9.56
C SER A 298 -6.54 47.09 -9.48
N GLY A 299 -7.20 47.68 -10.48
CA GLY A 299 -7.43 49.13 -10.57
C GLY A 299 -8.81 49.61 -10.09
N GLY A 300 -9.68 48.72 -9.63
CA GLY A 300 -11.03 49.05 -9.13
C GLY A 300 -11.97 49.76 -10.13
N GLY A 301 -11.58 49.86 -11.41
CA GLY A 301 -12.28 50.65 -12.40
C GLY A 301 -13.36 49.85 -13.13
N ALA A 302 -14.42 50.54 -13.60
CA ALA A 302 -15.29 49.99 -14.65
C ALA A 302 -14.57 49.88 -16.03
N SER A 303 -13.30 50.26 -16.09
CA SER A 303 -12.52 50.46 -17.31
C SER A 303 -11.56 49.30 -17.51
N ARG A 304 -11.88 48.50 -18.53
CA ARG A 304 -11.14 47.34 -19.07
C ARG A 304 -9.75 47.74 -19.57
N ASN A 305 -8.84 48.04 -18.67
CA ASN A 305 -7.48 48.39 -19.02
C ASN A 305 -6.64 47.11 -19.15
N LYS A 306 -6.35 46.69 -20.38
CA LYS A 306 -5.55 45.48 -20.69
C LYS A 306 -4.15 45.43 -20.03
N ARG A 307 -3.72 46.48 -19.34
CA ARG A 307 -2.43 46.57 -18.67
C ARG A 307 -2.47 46.16 -17.19
N THR A 308 -3.66 46.09 -16.58
CA THR A 308 -3.86 45.80 -15.15
C THR A 308 -4.82 44.63 -14.90
N GLU A 309 -5.20 43.93 -15.97
CA GLU A 309 -6.16 42.84 -15.94
C GLU A 309 -5.44 41.52 -16.17
N THR A 310 -5.47 40.63 -15.18
CA THR A 310 -4.97 39.25 -15.28
C THR A 310 -6.13 38.34 -15.67
N ASN A 311 -5.92 37.44 -16.64
CA ASN A 311 -6.91 36.46 -17.05
C ASN A 311 -6.42 35.05 -16.72
N ILE A 312 -7.33 34.23 -16.20
CA ILE A 312 -7.10 32.81 -15.90
C ILE A 312 -8.17 31.99 -16.62
N HIS A 313 -7.74 30.97 -17.36
CA HIS A 313 -8.60 30.01 -18.05
C HIS A 313 -9.07 28.96 -17.03
N THR A 314 -10.36 28.97 -16.68
CA THR A 314 -10.96 28.05 -15.70
C THR A 314 -11.83 26.98 -16.37
N SER A 315 -11.64 26.79 -17.68
CA SER A 315 -12.30 25.77 -18.51
C SER A 315 -11.47 24.50 -18.71
N CYS A 316 -10.28 24.37 -18.10
CA CYS A 316 -9.35 23.26 -18.33
C CYS A 316 -8.92 23.05 -19.79
N SER A 317 -9.16 24.05 -20.65
CA SER A 317 -8.65 24.09 -22.03
C SER A 317 -7.15 24.40 -22.10
N GLU A 318 -6.56 24.82 -20.99
CA GLU A 318 -5.12 24.93 -20.77
C GLU A 318 -4.84 24.33 -19.38
N PRO A 319 -3.62 23.82 -19.12
CA PRO A 319 -3.20 23.40 -17.79
C PRO A 319 -3.49 24.48 -16.74
N LEU A 320 -4.22 24.10 -15.69
CA LEU A 320 -4.46 24.92 -14.51
C LEU A 320 -4.36 24.04 -13.27
N GLY A 321 -3.50 24.42 -12.33
CA GLY A 321 -3.24 23.65 -11.12
C GLY A 321 -2.55 24.48 -10.03
N PRO A 322 -2.44 23.94 -8.82
CA PRO A 322 -1.64 24.56 -7.76
C PRO A 322 -0.20 24.84 -8.22
N GLY A 323 0.35 25.98 -7.81
CA GLY A 323 1.68 26.46 -8.18
C GLY A 323 1.74 27.33 -9.45
N ASP A 324 0.67 27.37 -10.25
CA ASP A 324 0.63 28.21 -11.45
C ASP A 324 0.58 29.69 -11.11
N VAL A 325 1.29 30.52 -11.87
CA VAL A 325 1.36 31.98 -11.65
C VAL A 325 0.80 32.74 -12.84
N TYR A 326 -0.20 33.58 -12.58
CA TYR A 326 -0.84 34.47 -13.54
C TYR A 326 -0.67 35.93 -13.10
N GLY A 327 0.18 36.68 -13.79
CA GLY A 327 0.52 38.05 -13.38
C GLY A 327 1.11 38.06 -11.96
N ASP A 328 0.48 38.82 -11.06
CA ASP A 328 0.88 38.91 -9.65
C ASP A 328 0.09 37.93 -8.76
N PHE A 329 -0.47 36.85 -9.30
CA PHE A 329 -1.30 35.90 -8.55
C PHE A 329 -0.81 34.47 -8.74
N GLU A 330 -0.60 33.75 -7.63
CA GLU A 330 -0.29 32.33 -7.60
C GLU A 330 -1.56 31.52 -7.29
N VAL A 331 -1.77 30.42 -8.00
CA VAL A 331 -2.82 29.44 -7.74
C VAL A 331 -2.38 28.57 -6.57
N VAL A 332 -3.08 28.67 -5.45
CA VAL A 332 -2.78 27.88 -4.24
C VAL A 332 -3.57 26.58 -4.22
N ALA A 333 -4.80 26.61 -4.72
CA ALA A 333 -5.67 25.44 -4.81
C ALA A 333 -6.74 25.64 -5.87
N VAL A 334 -7.15 24.53 -6.48
CA VAL A 334 -8.22 24.45 -7.48
C VAL A 334 -9.11 23.26 -7.12
N THR A 335 -10.44 23.45 -7.14
CA THR A 335 -11.42 22.38 -6.93
C THR A 335 -12.40 22.30 -8.10
N THR A 336 -12.91 21.10 -8.39
CA THR A 336 -13.99 20.88 -9.36
C THR A 336 -15.35 21.27 -8.76
N THR A 337 -16.42 21.23 -9.55
CA THR A 337 -17.81 21.45 -9.09
C THR A 337 -18.30 20.35 -8.15
N ASP A 338 -17.63 19.21 -8.12
CA ASP A 338 -17.93 18.07 -7.24
C ASP A 338 -17.00 18.04 -6.02
N ASP A 339 -16.32 19.17 -5.73
CA ASP A 339 -15.37 19.36 -4.64
C ASP A 339 -14.11 18.47 -4.71
N GLU A 340 -13.80 17.90 -5.87
CA GLU A 340 -12.56 17.16 -6.11
C GLU A 340 -11.39 18.12 -6.33
N LEU A 341 -10.18 17.75 -5.95
CA LEU A 341 -9.00 18.58 -6.20
C LEU A 341 -8.54 18.47 -7.64
N VAL A 342 -7.97 19.55 -8.16
CA VAL A 342 -7.26 19.51 -9.44
C VAL A 342 -5.75 19.38 -9.23
N CYS A 343 -5.11 18.61 -10.12
CA CYS A 343 -3.68 18.31 -10.04
C CYS A 343 -2.80 19.53 -10.30
N GLU A 344 -1.52 19.43 -9.91
CA GLU A 344 -0.52 20.40 -10.33
C GLU A 344 -0.38 20.38 -11.87
N SER A 345 -0.17 21.56 -12.46
CA SER A 345 -0.11 21.68 -13.90
C SER A 345 1.09 20.91 -14.47
N GLY A 346 0.82 20.02 -15.42
CA GLY A 346 1.85 19.24 -16.11
C GLY A 346 2.34 18.00 -15.36
N THR A 347 1.76 17.65 -14.21
CA THR A 347 2.09 16.37 -13.53
C THR A 347 1.33 15.18 -14.09
N GLY A 348 0.34 15.39 -14.96
CA GLY A 348 -0.70 14.39 -15.20
C GLY A 348 -1.49 14.21 -13.89
N GLY A 349 -2.81 14.09 -13.99
CA GLY A 349 -3.51 13.34 -12.95
C GLY A 349 -3.37 11.90 -13.38
N ASP A 350 -3.07 11.02 -12.45
CA ASP A 350 -3.25 9.59 -12.68
C ASP A 350 -4.75 9.36 -12.84
N THR A 351 -5.28 9.59 -14.05
CA THR A 351 -6.51 8.95 -14.47
C THR A 351 -6.28 7.45 -14.34
N PRO A 352 -7.28 6.67 -13.88
CA PRO A 352 -7.23 5.23 -13.98
C PRO A 352 -7.40 4.87 -15.46
N ASP A 353 -6.39 5.16 -16.26
CA ASP A 353 -6.21 4.55 -17.55
C ASP A 353 -5.59 3.18 -17.29
N ASP A 354 -6.15 2.19 -17.97
CA ASP A 354 -5.78 0.79 -17.99
C ASP A 354 -4.27 0.60 -18.29
N GLU A 355 -3.38 0.86 -17.32
CA GLU A 355 -2.05 0.29 -17.34
C GLU A 355 -2.21 -1.18 -16.94
N PRO A 356 -1.79 -2.13 -17.79
CA PRO A 356 -1.84 -3.54 -17.43
C PRO A 356 -1.05 -3.71 -16.14
N GLU A 357 -1.63 -4.42 -15.17
CA GLU A 357 -0.93 -4.76 -13.93
C GLU A 357 0.49 -5.24 -14.29
N PRO A 358 1.52 -4.77 -13.58
CA PRO A 358 2.89 -5.17 -13.88
C PRO A 358 2.90 -6.69 -13.94
N GLU A 359 3.29 -7.25 -15.10
CA GLU A 359 3.43 -8.69 -15.22
C GLU A 359 4.30 -9.14 -14.04
N PRO A 360 3.85 -10.13 -13.25
CA PRO A 360 4.61 -10.52 -12.07
C PRO A 360 6.05 -10.81 -12.51
N GLU A 361 7.06 -10.36 -11.75
CA GLU A 361 8.48 -10.64 -12.04
C GLU A 361 8.84 -12.13 -11.77
N CYS A 362 7.85 -13.01 -11.91
CA CYS A 362 7.88 -14.44 -11.79
C CYS A 362 7.02 -15.09 -12.88
N ALA A 363 7.32 -16.34 -13.22
CA ALA A 363 6.59 -17.12 -14.19
C ALA A 363 5.43 -17.86 -13.54
N VAL A 364 4.21 -17.61 -14.06
CA VAL A 364 2.99 -18.36 -13.74
C VAL A 364 3.03 -19.74 -14.43
N CYS A 365 2.94 -20.82 -13.65
CA CYS A 365 3.03 -22.20 -14.16
C CYS A 365 1.63 -22.81 -14.35
N GLU A 366 0.92 -22.31 -15.36
CA GLU A 366 -0.37 -22.81 -15.82
C GLU A 366 -0.42 -22.86 -17.36
N ASP A 367 -1.33 -23.64 -17.94
CA ASP A 367 -1.63 -23.68 -19.38
C ASP A 367 -0.43 -23.96 -20.30
N GLU A 368 0.58 -24.68 -19.80
CA GLU A 368 1.85 -24.96 -20.49
C GLU A 368 2.64 -23.68 -20.86
N LYS A 369 2.35 -22.54 -20.20
CA LYS A 369 3.00 -21.24 -20.47
C LYS A 369 4.46 -21.21 -20.00
N ALA A 370 4.81 -22.00 -18.99
CA ALA A 370 6.16 -22.12 -18.47
C ALA A 370 6.73 -23.54 -18.64
N SER A 371 8.05 -23.64 -18.63
CA SER A 371 8.76 -24.92 -18.54
C SER A 371 9.75 -24.85 -17.39
N LEU A 372 9.62 -25.73 -16.41
CA LEU A 372 10.49 -25.68 -15.23
C LEU A 372 11.86 -26.28 -15.51
N ALA A 373 12.89 -25.61 -14.99
CA ALA A 373 14.28 -26.01 -15.01
C ALA A 373 14.72 -26.60 -13.67
N THR A 374 14.28 -26.01 -12.56
CA THR A 374 14.46 -26.54 -11.21
C THR A 374 13.17 -26.41 -10.41
N LEU A 375 13.04 -27.25 -9.39
CA LEU A 375 11.97 -27.17 -8.40
C LEU A 375 12.55 -27.53 -7.03
N ASP A 376 12.45 -26.62 -6.08
CA ASP A 376 12.89 -26.80 -4.69
C ASP A 376 11.68 -27.21 -3.85
N ILE A 377 11.87 -28.25 -3.05
CA ILE A 377 10.79 -28.88 -2.29
C ILE A 377 11.23 -28.95 -0.83
N GLU A 378 10.43 -28.37 0.06
CA GLU A 378 10.59 -28.48 1.50
C GLU A 378 9.86 -29.71 2.03
N TYR A 379 10.51 -30.44 2.94
CA TYR A 379 9.89 -31.52 3.69
C TYR A 379 9.24 -31.01 4.97
N ILE A 380 7.91 -31.07 5.06
CA ILE A 380 7.13 -30.58 6.20
C ILE A 380 6.67 -31.71 7.16
N GLY A 381 7.08 -32.96 6.90
CA GLY A 381 6.76 -34.10 7.75
C GLY A 381 7.44 -34.04 9.13
N SER A 382 6.83 -34.69 10.13
CA SER A 382 7.24 -34.57 11.54
C SER A 382 8.42 -35.45 11.96
N ASP A 383 8.75 -36.48 11.19
CA ASP A 383 9.78 -37.48 11.49
C ASP A 383 10.80 -37.53 10.34
N ASP A 384 12.06 -37.86 10.63
CA ASP A 384 13.08 -38.06 9.60
C ASP A 384 12.66 -39.17 8.62
N ALA A 385 12.79 -38.92 7.31
CA ALA A 385 12.34 -39.84 6.27
C ALA A 385 13.40 -40.05 5.18
N THR A 386 13.42 -41.23 4.56
CA THR A 386 14.23 -41.50 3.36
C THR A 386 13.40 -41.24 2.10
N ILE A 387 13.80 -40.26 1.31
CA ILE A 387 13.10 -39.80 0.13
C ILE A 387 13.82 -40.27 -1.13
N SER A 388 13.04 -40.74 -2.12
CA SER A 388 13.49 -41.01 -3.48
C SER A 388 12.55 -40.35 -4.46
N VAL A 389 13.08 -39.51 -5.35
CA VAL A 389 12.31 -38.79 -6.36
C VAL A 389 12.75 -39.22 -7.76
N VAL A 390 11.78 -39.57 -8.59
CA VAL A 390 12.03 -39.97 -9.99
C VAL A 390 11.14 -39.19 -10.95
N SER A 391 11.68 -38.89 -12.14
CA SER A 391 10.87 -38.33 -13.23
C SER A 391 10.11 -39.43 -13.95
N THR A 392 8.83 -39.21 -14.25
CA THR A 392 7.95 -40.19 -14.88
C THR A 392 7.14 -39.59 -16.04
N LYS A 393 6.48 -40.46 -16.81
CA LYS A 393 5.67 -40.14 -18.01
C LYS A 393 6.47 -39.42 -19.12
N GLY A 394 5.83 -39.13 -20.25
CA GLY A 394 6.42 -38.34 -21.35
C GLY A 394 7.73 -38.89 -21.93
N ASN A 395 7.97 -40.20 -21.83
CA ASN A 395 9.25 -40.87 -22.11
C ASN A 395 10.43 -40.30 -21.31
N THR A 396 10.18 -39.78 -20.12
CA THR A 396 11.19 -39.33 -19.16
C THR A 396 11.43 -40.40 -18.10
N SER A 397 12.66 -40.42 -17.60
CA SER A 397 13.14 -41.22 -16.48
C SER A 397 14.29 -40.48 -15.82
N GLY A 398 14.75 -40.93 -14.66
CA GLY A 398 15.89 -40.31 -13.96
C GLY A 398 15.62 -40.23 -12.47
N GLU A 399 16.65 -40.45 -11.67
CA GLU A 399 16.61 -40.25 -10.22
C GLU A 399 17.04 -38.81 -9.96
N LEU A 400 16.09 -37.99 -9.52
CA LEU A 400 16.28 -36.56 -9.30
C LEU A 400 16.82 -36.27 -7.91
N PHE A 401 16.43 -37.11 -6.94
CA PHE A 401 16.90 -36.99 -5.57
C PHE A 401 16.81 -38.34 -4.85
N VAL A 402 17.82 -38.66 -4.05
CA VAL A 402 17.80 -39.74 -3.05
C VAL A 402 18.54 -39.25 -1.82
N GLY A 403 17.88 -39.29 -0.65
CA GLY A 403 18.48 -38.83 0.59
C GLY A 403 17.60 -39.06 1.81
N THR A 404 18.17 -38.80 2.99
CA THR A 404 17.41 -38.67 4.23
C THR A 404 17.19 -37.18 4.48
N VAL A 405 15.96 -36.81 4.84
CA VAL A 405 15.55 -35.43 5.14
C VAL A 405 14.89 -35.37 6.52
N SER A 406 15.05 -34.24 7.18
CA SER A 406 14.38 -33.84 8.42
C SER A 406 13.37 -32.72 8.16
N GLN A 407 12.48 -32.44 9.12
CA GLN A 407 11.50 -31.35 9.00
C GLN A 407 12.20 -30.01 8.69
N GLY A 408 11.76 -29.35 7.62
CA GLY A 408 12.30 -28.08 7.14
C GLY A 408 13.49 -28.21 6.19
N ASP A 409 13.95 -29.43 5.88
CA ASP A 409 14.99 -29.62 4.87
C ASP A 409 14.41 -29.38 3.47
N VAL A 410 15.16 -28.62 2.66
CA VAL A 410 14.83 -28.34 1.26
C VAL A 410 15.77 -29.12 0.33
N PHE A 411 15.20 -29.75 -0.70
CA PHE A 411 15.97 -30.41 -1.75
C PHE A 411 15.53 -29.97 -3.16
N THR A 412 16.50 -29.88 -4.06
CA THR A 412 16.31 -29.41 -5.43
C THR A 412 16.16 -30.56 -6.42
N LEU A 413 15.13 -30.50 -7.25
CA LEU A 413 15.00 -31.30 -8.46
C LEU A 413 15.56 -30.51 -9.64
N ASP A 414 16.62 -31.00 -10.31
CA ASP A 414 17.24 -30.32 -11.45
C ASP A 414 16.94 -31.07 -12.76
N ARG A 415 16.55 -30.30 -13.80
CA ARG A 415 16.42 -30.79 -15.20
C ARG A 415 17.60 -31.62 -15.68
N LYS A 416 18.82 -31.37 -15.18
CA LYS A 416 20.03 -32.10 -15.59
C LYS A 416 19.96 -33.59 -15.29
N ASP A 417 19.20 -33.97 -14.27
CA ASP A 417 19.04 -35.35 -13.82
C ASP A 417 17.86 -36.06 -14.53
N VAL A 418 17.12 -35.34 -15.37
CA VAL A 418 16.08 -35.89 -16.24
C VAL A 418 16.68 -36.46 -17.52
N ILE A 419 16.34 -37.72 -17.79
CA ILE A 419 16.73 -38.47 -18.99
C ILE A 419 15.49 -38.65 -19.87
N ARG A 420 15.54 -38.18 -21.12
CA ARG A 420 14.46 -38.42 -22.10
C ARG A 420 14.83 -39.50 -23.11
N GLY A 421 14.01 -40.54 -23.19
CA GLY A 421 14.12 -41.59 -24.19
C GLY A 421 13.82 -41.07 -25.59
N GLY A 422 14.66 -41.41 -26.57
CA GLY A 422 14.45 -41.03 -27.96
C GLY A 422 13.23 -41.72 -28.57
N ASN A 423 12.44 -40.98 -29.37
CA ASN A 423 11.41 -41.56 -30.24
C ASN A 423 12.08 -42.34 -31.38
N ASN A 424 12.49 -43.59 -31.13
CA ASN A 424 12.66 -44.55 -32.21
C ASN A 424 11.43 -45.44 -32.25
N GLY A 425 10.63 -45.26 -33.29
CA GLY A 425 9.42 -46.02 -33.51
C GLY A 425 9.66 -47.52 -33.56
N ASN A 426 8.65 -48.25 -33.08
CA ASN A 426 8.40 -49.67 -33.24
C ASN A 426 9.35 -50.64 -32.50
N GLY A 427 8.80 -51.37 -31.53
CA GLY A 427 9.34 -52.67 -31.12
C GLY A 427 9.32 -52.93 -29.63
N ASN A 428 8.42 -53.81 -29.22
CA ASN A 428 8.49 -54.63 -28.01
C ASN A 428 9.94 -54.99 -27.61
N GLY A 429 10.33 -54.75 -26.35
CA GLY A 429 11.55 -55.37 -25.80
C GLY A 429 12.25 -54.57 -24.71
N ASN A 430 12.26 -55.18 -23.52
CA ASN A 430 13.23 -55.00 -22.43
C ASN A 430 14.60 -54.46 -22.92
N GLY A 431 14.97 -53.23 -22.52
CA GLY A 431 16.17 -52.54 -23.00
C GLY A 431 16.93 -51.83 -21.88
N ASN A 432 17.90 -52.52 -21.30
CA ASN A 432 18.94 -51.96 -20.45
C ASN A 432 19.95 -51.20 -21.35
N GLY A 433 20.10 -49.89 -21.14
CA GLY A 433 21.18 -49.05 -21.68
C GLY A 433 21.07 -48.57 -23.14
N GLY A 434 20.85 -47.26 -23.34
CA GLY A 434 21.20 -46.59 -24.60
C GLY A 434 20.45 -45.30 -24.94
N ASN A 435 21.20 -44.18 -24.95
CA ASN A 435 20.92 -42.91 -25.66
C ASN A 435 19.75 -42.03 -25.21
N GLY A 436 19.53 -41.90 -23.89
CA GLY A 436 18.77 -40.75 -23.39
C GLY A 436 19.57 -39.45 -23.59
N ARG A 437 18.92 -38.40 -24.09
CA ARG A 437 19.54 -37.07 -24.13
C ARG A 437 19.17 -36.32 -22.84
N PRO A 438 20.10 -35.57 -22.23
CA PRO A 438 19.75 -34.64 -21.16
C PRO A 438 18.70 -33.66 -21.68
N THR A 439 17.69 -33.39 -20.87
CA THR A 439 16.65 -32.42 -21.21
C THR A 439 17.05 -31.03 -20.74
N ASN A 440 16.42 -30.02 -21.33
CA ASN A 440 16.54 -28.64 -20.87
C ASN A 440 15.41 -28.26 -19.90
N LYS A 441 14.56 -29.20 -19.49
CA LYS A 441 13.44 -28.97 -18.57
C LYS A 441 13.09 -30.21 -17.75
N LEU A 442 12.38 -30.03 -16.65
CA LEU A 442 11.76 -31.11 -15.90
C LEU A 442 10.80 -31.92 -16.79
N GLY A 443 10.58 -33.18 -16.39
CA GLY A 443 9.60 -34.05 -17.06
C GLY A 443 8.17 -33.53 -16.89
N PRO A 444 7.17 -34.25 -17.36
CA PRO A 444 5.77 -33.88 -17.11
C PRO A 444 5.29 -34.21 -15.69
N GLU A 445 5.93 -35.16 -15.03
CA GLU A 445 5.50 -35.69 -13.73
C GLU A 445 6.73 -36.13 -12.94
N VAL A 446 6.68 -35.96 -11.62
CA VAL A 446 7.63 -36.55 -10.67
C VAL A 446 6.87 -37.37 -9.63
N GLU A 447 7.48 -38.49 -9.24
CA GLU A 447 6.98 -39.38 -8.20
C GLU A 447 7.95 -39.35 -7.01
N ILE A 448 7.45 -38.96 -5.84
CA ILE A 448 8.19 -38.89 -4.58
C ILE A 448 7.79 -40.10 -3.72
N SER A 449 8.76 -40.96 -3.41
CA SER A 449 8.58 -42.13 -2.53
C SER A 449 9.17 -41.86 -1.16
N VAL A 450 8.38 -42.06 -0.12
CA VAL A 450 8.78 -41.93 1.29
C VAL A 450 9.03 -43.32 1.86
N ASP A 451 10.21 -43.60 2.41
CA ASP A 451 10.60 -44.86 3.06
C ASP A 451 10.29 -46.14 2.26
N GLY A 452 10.28 -46.02 0.93
CA GLY A 452 9.94 -47.13 0.03
C GLY A 452 8.46 -47.53 0.03
N GLU A 453 7.56 -46.64 0.46
CA GLU A 453 6.11 -46.86 0.41
C GLU A 453 5.61 -47.12 -1.01
N ALA A 454 4.56 -47.93 -1.11
CA ALA A 454 4.03 -48.39 -2.40
C ALA A 454 3.19 -47.35 -3.16
N ARG A 455 2.91 -46.19 -2.55
CA ARG A 455 2.10 -45.12 -3.15
C ARG A 455 2.89 -43.82 -3.12
N PRO A 456 3.58 -43.47 -4.22
CA PRO A 456 4.32 -42.22 -4.27
C PRO A 456 3.36 -41.03 -4.30
N VAL A 457 3.84 -39.90 -3.77
CA VAL A 457 3.24 -38.58 -4.00
C VAL A 457 3.57 -38.16 -5.43
N VAL A 458 2.58 -37.68 -6.17
CA VAL A 458 2.72 -37.34 -7.59
C VAL A 458 2.54 -35.84 -7.77
N ILE A 459 3.50 -35.20 -8.44
CA ILE A 459 3.45 -33.76 -8.74
C ILE A 459 3.57 -33.57 -10.26
N HIS A 460 2.65 -32.79 -10.84
CA HIS A 460 2.67 -32.43 -12.25
C HIS A 460 3.54 -31.19 -12.44
N VAL A 461 4.73 -31.39 -13.02
CA VAL A 461 5.76 -30.33 -13.18
C VAL A 461 5.86 -29.80 -14.60
N SER A 462 4.89 -30.14 -15.48
CA SER A 462 4.77 -29.63 -16.85
C SER A 462 4.14 -28.25 -16.99
N CYS A 463 3.63 -27.64 -15.91
CA CYS A 463 2.77 -26.45 -15.96
C CYS A 463 1.48 -26.65 -16.78
N SER A 464 1.08 -27.90 -17.06
CA SER A 464 -0.20 -28.21 -17.70
C SER A 464 -1.39 -28.12 -16.73
N GLN A 465 -1.09 -27.97 -15.45
CA GLN A 465 -2.00 -27.70 -14.35
C GLN A 465 -1.31 -26.64 -13.48
N PRO A 466 -2.08 -25.82 -12.73
CA PRO A 466 -1.51 -24.85 -11.81
C PRO A 466 -0.51 -25.52 -10.85
N LEU A 467 0.66 -24.92 -10.76
CA LEU A 467 1.70 -25.24 -9.78
C LEU A 467 2.31 -23.91 -9.33
N ALA A 468 2.41 -23.69 -8.03
CA ALA A 468 2.92 -22.46 -7.43
C ALA A 468 3.80 -22.75 -6.22
N VAL A 469 4.61 -21.76 -5.85
CA VAL A 469 5.26 -21.73 -4.53
C VAL A 469 4.18 -21.71 -3.45
N GLY A 470 4.37 -22.52 -2.40
CA GLY A 470 3.40 -22.77 -1.34
C GLY A 470 2.43 -23.93 -1.59
N ASP A 471 2.43 -24.54 -2.78
CA ASP A 471 1.58 -25.70 -3.04
C ASP A 471 2.02 -26.93 -2.24
N VAL A 472 1.08 -27.55 -1.53
CA VAL A 472 1.35 -28.70 -0.64
C VAL A 472 0.87 -30.02 -1.25
N TYR A 473 1.79 -31.00 -1.30
CA TYR A 473 1.57 -32.36 -1.77
C TYR A 473 1.95 -33.38 -0.69
N GLY A 474 1.01 -33.75 0.17
CA GLY A 474 1.30 -34.65 1.29
C GLY A 474 2.20 -33.96 2.32
N ASP A 475 3.38 -34.53 2.60
CA ASP A 475 4.38 -33.98 3.53
C ASP A 475 5.44 -33.13 2.81
N PHE A 476 5.11 -32.58 1.64
CA PHE A 476 6.00 -31.79 0.79
C PHE A 476 5.35 -30.48 0.39
N GLU A 477 6.10 -29.39 0.44
CA GLU A 477 5.67 -28.06 0.01
C GLU A 477 6.63 -27.53 -1.07
N ILE A 478 6.09 -26.86 -2.09
CA ILE A 478 6.92 -26.21 -3.10
C ILE A 478 7.53 -24.94 -2.50
N ASP A 479 8.85 -24.95 -2.32
CA ASP A 479 9.61 -23.84 -1.70
C ASP A 479 10.02 -22.79 -2.74
N ALA A 480 10.48 -23.24 -3.91
CA ALA A 480 10.86 -22.38 -5.02
C ALA A 480 10.88 -23.14 -6.36
N GLY A 481 10.98 -22.40 -7.46
CA GLY A 481 11.18 -22.99 -8.78
C GLY A 481 11.80 -22.00 -9.75
N THR A 482 12.48 -22.50 -10.78
CA THR A 482 12.98 -21.64 -11.87
C THR A 482 12.55 -22.19 -13.22
N THR A 483 12.22 -21.31 -14.17
CA THR A 483 11.91 -21.70 -15.56
C THR A 483 13.17 -21.95 -16.36
N THR A 484 13.01 -22.55 -17.54
CA THR A 484 14.11 -22.73 -18.50
C THR A 484 14.75 -21.44 -18.97
N ASP A 485 14.03 -20.33 -18.86
CA ASP A 485 14.47 -19.00 -19.23
C ASP A 485 15.08 -18.22 -18.06
N GLY A 486 15.06 -18.82 -16.85
CA GLY A 486 15.73 -18.30 -15.65
C GLY A 486 14.84 -17.45 -14.73
N GLU A 487 13.54 -17.41 -14.99
CA GLU A 487 12.55 -16.70 -14.17
C GLU A 487 12.16 -17.53 -12.96
N SER A 488 11.89 -16.88 -11.82
CA SER A 488 11.38 -17.55 -10.61
C SER A 488 9.92 -17.98 -10.79
N LEU A 489 9.50 -19.06 -10.15
CA LEU A 489 8.10 -19.51 -10.13
C LEU A 489 7.25 -18.63 -9.19
N CYS A 490 6.05 -18.26 -9.61
CA CYS A 490 5.14 -17.48 -8.76
C CYS A 490 4.52 -18.27 -7.60
N GLY A 491 4.11 -17.56 -6.55
CA GLY A 491 3.30 -18.07 -5.45
C GLY A 491 1.83 -18.30 -5.82
N SER A 492 1.08 -18.97 -4.95
CA SER A 492 -0.30 -19.40 -5.23
C SER A 492 -1.29 -18.24 -5.38
N GLU A 493 -0.95 -17.04 -4.94
CA GLU A 493 -1.78 -15.84 -5.07
C GLU A 493 -1.74 -15.21 -6.48
N ALA A 494 -0.80 -15.65 -7.34
CA ALA A 494 -0.59 -15.14 -8.70
C ALA A 494 -1.05 -16.09 -9.82
N ASN A 495 -1.56 -17.29 -9.49
CA ASN A 495 -2.09 -18.28 -10.44
C ASN A 495 -3.61 -18.15 -10.63
#